data_AF-A0A954QPP2-F1
#
_entry.id   AF-A0A954QPP2-F1
#
_cell.length_a   1.000
_cell.length_b   1.000
_cell.length_c   1.000
_cell.angle_alpha   90.00
_cell.angle_beta   90.00
_cell.angle_gamma   90.00
#
_symmetry.space_group_name_H-M   'P 1'
#
loop_
_entity.id
_entity.type
_entity.pdbx_description
1 polymer ?
#
loop_
_entity_poly.entity_id
_entity_poly.type
_entity_poly.pdbx_seq_one_letter_code
_entity_poly.pdbx_strand_id
1 'polypeptide(L)'
;MVSYTTQELSTWERVKRAFANDWEQTKADFGVDGNRDMNQDIDDTVKQMTGSDDAFENREQAFRFGYTAQSRYGSDLEWNDELENRLEADYDGDYEADRKYIRHGYDYKHVF
;
A
#
# COMPACT_ATOMS: atom_id res chain seq x y z
N MET A 1 2.28 9.95 -13.72
CA MET A 1 3.43 9.63 -12.85
C MET A 1 3.33 10.46 -11.57
N VAL A 2 2.96 9.82 -10.46
CA VAL A 2 2.83 10.48 -9.16
C VAL A 2 4.22 10.85 -8.64
N SER A 3 4.45 12.14 -8.39
CA SER A 3 5.66 12.61 -7.69
C SER A 3 5.37 12.76 -6.19
N TYR A 4 6.34 12.41 -5.36
CA TYR A 4 6.27 12.48 -3.89
C TYR A 4 7.23 13.54 -3.36
N THR A 5 6.77 14.33 -2.41
CA THR A 5 7.56 15.33 -1.67
C THR A 5 8.39 14.66 -0.56
N THR A 6 9.44 15.33 -0.07
CA THR A 6 10.25 14.86 1.07
C THR A 6 9.42 14.68 2.35
N GLN A 7 8.39 15.51 2.54
CA GLN A 7 7.49 15.39 3.68
C GLN A 7 6.60 14.14 3.56
N GLU A 8 6.03 13.87 2.37
CA GLU A 8 5.29 12.63 2.10
C GLU A 8 6.20 11.41 2.31
N LEU A 9 7.46 11.45 1.88
CA LEU A 9 8.43 10.38 2.09
C LEU A 9 8.72 10.13 3.59
N SER A 10 9.03 11.18 4.36
CA SER A 10 9.33 11.03 5.80
C SER A 10 8.12 10.61 6.63
N THR A 11 6.91 11.04 6.24
CA THR A 11 5.66 10.61 6.85
C THR A 11 5.38 9.16 6.50
N TRP A 12 5.58 8.80 5.23
CA TRP A 12 5.48 7.42 4.77
C TRP A 12 6.39 6.49 5.55
N GLU A 13 7.65 6.84 5.83
CA GLU A 13 8.54 5.98 6.63
C GLU A 13 7.99 5.64 8.03
N ARG A 14 7.26 6.57 8.66
CA ARG A 14 6.61 6.32 9.97
C ARG A 14 5.39 5.43 9.81
N VAL A 15 4.60 5.71 8.78
CA VAL A 15 3.37 4.96 8.43
C VAL A 15 3.73 3.52 8.03
N LYS A 16 4.73 3.34 7.16
CA LYS A 16 5.31 2.06 6.77
C LYS A 16 5.66 1.20 7.97
N ARG A 17 6.30 1.76 9.00
CA ARG A 17 6.62 1.04 10.24
C ARG A 17 5.37 0.62 11.01
N ALA A 18 4.35 1.47 11.07
CA ALA A 18 3.08 1.11 11.70
C ALA A 18 2.38 -0.02 10.94
N PHE A 19 2.35 0.06 9.61
CA PHE A 19 1.84 -0.99 8.72
C PHE A 19 2.60 -2.31 8.85
N ALA A 20 3.93 -2.28 8.88
CA ALA A 20 4.75 -3.47 9.06
C ALA A 20 4.51 -4.14 10.42
N ASN A 21 4.34 -3.35 11.48
CA ASN A 21 3.99 -3.88 12.81
C ASN A 21 2.58 -4.51 12.85
N ASP A 22 1.63 -3.93 12.12
CA ASP A 22 0.25 -4.42 12.01
C ASP A 22 0.09 -5.57 11.01
N TRP A 23 1.12 -5.84 10.20
CA TRP A 23 1.04 -6.72 9.04
C TRP A 23 0.57 -8.14 9.36
N GLU A 24 0.96 -8.70 10.51
CA GLU A 24 0.46 -10.00 10.96
C GLU A 24 -1.07 -10.03 11.11
N GLN A 25 -1.66 -8.95 11.63
CA GLN A 25 -3.11 -8.82 11.77
C GLN A 25 -3.78 -8.56 10.42
N THR A 26 -3.23 -7.62 9.66
CA THR A 26 -3.72 -7.27 8.32
C THR A 26 -3.72 -8.48 7.37
N LYS A 27 -2.76 -9.40 7.47
CA LYS A 27 -2.76 -10.66 6.69
C LYS A 27 -3.96 -11.55 6.98
N ALA A 28 -4.35 -11.66 8.25
CA ALA A 28 -5.51 -12.44 8.66
C ALA A 28 -6.80 -11.84 8.10
N ASP A 29 -6.94 -10.52 8.13
CA ASP A 29 -8.10 -9.80 7.59
C ASP A 29 -8.21 -9.91 6.06
N PHE A 30 -7.07 -10.03 5.37
CA PHE A 30 -7.03 -10.18 3.92
C PHE A 30 -7.05 -11.61 3.40
N GLY A 31 -7.04 -12.61 4.29
CA GLY A 31 -6.98 -14.04 3.94
C GLY A 31 -5.78 -14.36 3.04
N VAL A 32 -4.62 -13.77 3.33
CA VAL A 32 -3.44 -13.89 2.45
C VAL A 32 -2.76 -15.24 2.64
N ASP A 33 -3.35 -16.29 2.10
CA ASP A 33 -2.68 -17.57 1.88
C ASP A 33 -1.84 -17.49 0.59
N GLY A 34 -0.61 -16.98 0.70
CA GLY A 34 0.54 -17.34 -0.15
C GLY A 34 0.48 -17.27 -1.69
N ASN A 35 -0.57 -16.74 -2.33
CA ASN A 35 -0.81 -16.99 -3.77
C ASN A 35 -0.64 -15.77 -4.70
N ARG A 36 0.55 -15.17 -4.74
CA ARG A 36 1.00 -14.49 -5.97
C ARG A 36 2.28 -15.15 -6.44
N ASP A 37 2.23 -15.81 -7.60
CA ASP A 37 3.40 -16.34 -8.29
C ASP A 37 4.37 -15.18 -8.57
N MET A 38 5.44 -15.13 -7.76
CA MET A 38 6.53 -14.17 -7.85
C MET A 38 7.51 -14.61 -8.94
N ASN A 39 7.26 -14.21 -10.19
CA ASN A 39 8.22 -14.47 -11.25
C ASN A 39 9.28 -13.36 -11.32
N GLN A 40 10.31 -13.55 -10.47
CA GLN A 40 11.75 -13.36 -10.69
C GLN A 40 12.30 -12.10 -11.38
N ASP A 41 12.78 -11.14 -10.56
CA ASP A 41 14.18 -10.67 -10.54
C ASP A 41 14.35 -9.60 -9.42
N ILE A 42 14.37 -10.05 -8.16
CA ILE A 42 14.78 -9.21 -7.02
C ILE A 42 15.85 -9.96 -6.21
N ASP A 43 16.93 -10.35 -6.89
CA ASP A 43 18.16 -10.85 -6.28
C ASP A 43 19.08 -9.63 -6.14
N ASP A 44 19.11 -8.89 -5.04
CA ASP A 44 20.09 -9.13 -3.98
C ASP A 44 19.82 -8.36 -2.66
N THR A 45 18.73 -7.59 -2.56
CA THR A 45 18.37 -6.85 -1.32
C THR A 45 17.41 -7.64 -0.42
N VAL A 46 16.77 -8.68 -0.97
CA VAL A 46 15.67 -9.46 -0.35
C VAL A 46 16.17 -10.59 0.58
N LYS A 47 17.42 -11.05 0.45
CA LYS A 47 17.93 -12.24 1.17
C LYS A 47 18.08 -12.10 2.70
N GLN A 48 17.73 -10.97 3.32
CA GLN A 48 17.88 -10.77 4.78
C GLN A 48 16.58 -10.63 5.58
N MET A 49 15.38 -10.69 4.97
CA MET A 49 14.11 -10.53 5.70
C MET A 49 13.10 -11.63 5.36
N THR A 50 13.52 -12.89 5.50
CA THR A 50 12.63 -14.04 5.31
C THR A 50 11.74 -14.22 6.53
N GLY A 51 10.45 -13.93 6.39
CA GLY A 51 9.43 -14.44 7.31
C GLY A 51 8.07 -13.73 7.27
N SER A 52 8.03 -12.44 6.94
CA SER A 52 6.78 -11.68 6.90
C SER A 52 6.83 -10.43 6.02
N ASP A 53 8.03 -9.89 5.80
CA ASP A 53 8.27 -8.66 5.03
C ASP A 53 8.03 -8.83 3.52
N ASP A 54 8.22 -10.03 2.94
CA ASP A 54 8.08 -10.26 1.49
C ASP A 54 6.69 -9.89 0.95
N ALA A 55 5.63 -10.24 1.68
CA ALA A 55 4.27 -9.97 1.24
C ALA A 55 3.87 -8.50 1.48
N PHE A 56 4.50 -7.82 2.45
CA PHE A 56 4.28 -6.40 2.70
C PHE A 56 5.00 -5.54 1.66
N GLU A 57 6.28 -5.80 1.38
CA GLU A 57 7.06 -5.05 0.38
C GLU A 57 6.44 -5.15 -1.02
N ASN A 58 5.94 -6.32 -1.40
CA ASN A 58 5.18 -6.52 -2.64
C ASN A 58 3.85 -5.73 -2.71
N ARG A 59 3.34 -5.26 -1.56
CA ARG A 59 2.10 -4.47 -1.45
C ARG A 59 2.36 -3.06 -0.95
N GLU A 60 3.60 -2.70 -0.68
CA GLU A 60 3.98 -1.40 -0.14
C GLU A 60 3.55 -0.28 -1.07
N GLN A 61 3.71 -0.48 -2.38
CA GLN A 61 3.25 0.46 -3.40
C GLN A 61 1.76 0.73 -3.29
N ALA A 62 0.93 -0.32 -3.12
CA ALA A 62 -0.51 -0.21 -2.99
C ALA A 62 -0.91 0.55 -1.72
N PHE A 63 -0.32 0.19 -0.57
CA PHE A 63 -0.57 0.87 0.70
C PHE A 63 -0.15 2.34 0.66
N ARG A 64 1.05 2.61 0.14
CA ARG A 64 1.58 3.97 -0.01
C ARG A 64 0.71 4.82 -0.92
N PHE A 65 0.29 4.25 -2.05
CA PHE A 65 -0.57 4.92 -3.00
C PHE A 65 -1.91 5.28 -2.36
N GLY A 66 -2.57 4.33 -1.68
CA GLY A 66 -3.80 4.57 -0.94
C GLY A 66 -3.67 5.66 0.12
N TYR A 67 -2.63 5.58 0.96
CA TYR A 67 -2.37 6.57 2.02
C TYR A 67 -2.08 7.97 1.46
N THR A 68 -1.31 8.04 0.37
CA THR A 68 -1.03 9.32 -0.28
C THR A 68 -2.29 9.89 -0.95
N ALA A 69 -3.13 9.03 -1.53
CA ALA A 69 -4.42 9.42 -2.08
C ALA A 69 -5.38 9.94 -1.00
N GLN A 70 -5.36 9.37 0.20
CA GLN A 70 -6.11 9.89 1.36
C GLN A 70 -5.69 11.32 1.68
N SER A 71 -4.38 11.59 1.71
CA SER A 71 -3.88 12.93 1.99
C SER A 71 -4.25 13.96 0.91
N ARG A 72 -4.52 13.52 -0.32
CA ARG A 72 -4.85 14.39 -1.47
C ARG A 72 -6.36 14.58 -1.66
N TYR A 73 -7.14 13.53 -1.45
CA TYR A 73 -8.56 13.50 -1.79
C TYR A 73 -9.47 13.29 -0.58
N GLY A 74 -8.94 12.82 0.55
CA GLY A 74 -9.73 12.39 1.71
C GLY A 74 -10.43 13.51 2.48
N SER A 75 -10.18 14.78 2.14
CA SER A 75 -11.00 15.91 2.61
C SER A 75 -12.30 16.07 1.82
N ASP A 76 -12.31 15.63 0.56
CA ASP A 76 -13.34 15.97 -0.43
C ASP A 76 -14.13 14.75 -0.89
N LEU A 77 -13.48 13.58 -0.90
CA LEU A 77 -14.03 12.32 -1.37
C LEU A 77 -13.95 11.29 -0.27
N GLU A 78 -15.03 10.53 -0.08
CA GLU A 78 -14.98 9.23 0.57
C GLU A 78 -14.72 8.15 -0.49
N TRP A 79 -14.50 6.91 -0.08
CA TRP A 79 -14.34 5.80 -1.03
C TRP A 79 -15.60 5.61 -1.89
N ASN A 80 -15.56 6.08 -3.14
CA ASN A 80 -16.68 6.09 -4.08
C ASN A 80 -16.20 5.86 -5.53
N ASP A 81 -17.13 5.66 -6.46
CA ASP A 81 -16.81 5.35 -7.86
C ASP A 81 -15.94 6.42 -8.54
N GLU A 82 -16.10 7.69 -8.18
CA GLU A 82 -15.28 8.78 -8.73
C GLU A 82 -13.82 8.66 -8.27
N LEU A 83 -13.60 8.40 -6.99
CA LEU A 83 -12.28 8.13 -6.44
C LEU A 83 -11.68 6.88 -7.07
N GLU A 84 -12.45 5.78 -7.17
CA GLU A 84 -11.96 4.52 -7.73
C GLU A 84 -11.49 4.68 -9.19
N ASN A 85 -12.28 5.35 -10.03
CA ASN A 85 -11.90 5.61 -11.43
C ASN A 85 -10.60 6.44 -11.53
N ARG A 86 -10.38 7.40 -10.62
CA ARG A 86 -9.14 8.19 -10.58
C ARG A 86 -7.96 7.36 -10.13
N LEU A 87 -8.14 6.58 -9.08
CA LEU A 87 -7.09 5.74 -8.52
C LEU A 87 -6.66 4.66 -9.52
N GLU A 88 -7.60 4.06 -10.24
CA GLU A 88 -7.30 3.10 -11.31
C GLU A 88 -6.48 3.73 -12.44
N ALA A 89 -6.82 4.95 -12.86
CA ALA A 89 -6.09 5.66 -13.91
C ALA A 89 -4.68 6.11 -13.49
N ASP A 90 -4.48 6.41 -12.21
CA ASP A 90 -3.23 6.94 -11.67
C ASP A 90 -2.27 5.85 -11.13
N TYR A 91 -2.77 4.63 -10.89
CA TYR A 91 -1.99 3.54 -10.32
C TYR A 91 -1.18 2.82 -11.39
N ASP A 92 0.14 2.76 -11.20
CA ASP A 92 1.05 2.13 -12.16
C ASP A 92 1.01 0.58 -12.13
N GLY A 93 0.32 -0.02 -11.15
CA GLY A 93 0.23 -1.47 -10.95
C GLY A 93 -1.11 -2.08 -11.37
N ASP A 94 -1.31 -3.35 -11.01
CA ASP A 94 -2.58 -4.06 -11.20
C ASP A 94 -3.61 -3.56 -10.17
N TYR A 95 -4.36 -2.53 -10.54
CA TYR A 95 -5.31 -1.87 -9.66
C TYR A 95 -6.36 -2.84 -9.12
N GLU A 96 -6.95 -3.70 -9.96
CA GLU A 96 -8.00 -4.63 -9.52
C GLU A 96 -7.51 -5.58 -8.43
N ALA A 97 -6.29 -6.11 -8.59
CA ALA A 97 -5.73 -6.99 -7.59
C ALA A 97 -5.25 -6.27 -6.32
N ASP A 98 -4.80 -5.03 -6.47
CA ASP A 98 -4.26 -4.24 -5.36
C ASP A 98 -5.31 -3.39 -4.66
N ARG A 99 -6.51 -3.28 -5.23
CA ARG A 99 -7.62 -2.43 -4.77
C ARG A 99 -7.88 -2.53 -3.27
N LYS A 100 -7.88 -3.75 -2.72
CA LYS A 100 -8.13 -3.99 -1.29
C LYS A 100 -7.04 -3.39 -0.39
N TYR A 101 -5.78 -3.42 -0.84
CA TYR A 101 -4.64 -2.85 -0.13
C TYR A 101 -4.61 -1.32 -0.30
N ILE A 102 -4.92 -0.82 -1.50
CA ILE A 102 -5.06 0.62 -1.78
C ILE A 102 -6.17 1.20 -0.89
N ARG A 103 -7.32 0.55 -0.81
CA ARG A 103 -8.42 0.97 0.06
C ARG A 103 -8.03 1.00 1.52
N HIS A 104 -7.35 -0.03 2.00
CA HIS A 104 -6.89 -0.05 3.38
C HIS A 104 -5.90 1.10 3.67
N GLY A 105 -4.97 1.36 2.76
CA GLY A 105 -4.10 2.54 2.84
C GLY A 105 -4.89 3.86 2.88
N TYR A 106 -5.97 3.94 2.09
CA TYR A 106 -6.83 5.12 2.03
C TYR A 106 -7.66 5.34 3.29
N ASP A 107 -8.16 4.26 3.90
CA ASP A 107 -8.96 4.33 5.13
C ASP A 107 -8.07 4.51 6.38
N TYR A 108 -6.74 4.42 6.24
CA TYR A 108 -5.79 4.52 7.34
C TYR A 108 -5.69 5.94 7.91
N LYS A 109 -6.49 6.21 8.95
CA LYS A 109 -6.46 7.47 9.71
C LYS A 109 -5.44 7.37 10.84
N HIS A 110 -4.20 7.76 10.59
CA HIS A 110 -3.23 7.93 11.66
C HIS A 110 -3.37 9.31 12.29
N VAL A 111 -3.82 9.36 13.55
CA VAL A 111 -3.84 10.57 14.37
C VAL A 111 -2.45 10.71 14.99
N PHE A 112 -1.71 11.76 14.62
CA PHE A 112 -0.45 12.14 15.29
C PHE A 112 -0.72 12.99 16.52
#